data_AF-N6US41-F1
#
_entry.id   AF-N6US41-F1
#
_cell.length_a   1.000
_cell.length_b   1.000
_cell.length_c   1.000
_cell.angle_alpha   90.00
_cell.angle_beta   90.00
_cell.angle_gamma   90.00
#
_symmetry.space_group_name_H-M   'P 1'
#
loop_
_entity.id
_entity.type
_entity.pdbx_description
1 polymer ?
#
loop_
_entity_poly.entity_id
_entity_poly.type
_entity_poly.pdbx_seq_one_letter_code
_entity_poly.pdbx_strand_id
1 'polypeptide(L)'
;ERKPLCPDELDEEAPYLQYATWSHDGSAIAFVHNNDIYYKPKVEKSLVCRITNNGHPQRMFNGVPDWLYETEILKTSHAMWFSPDNYYLLYLSFNNSRVGEYSYAWYNSKNLDAIYPEVRSFRYPRVETANPIVKAWIVNLTTPKYLFPFELKPTNRVEPDSYITSIQFHGENNVNVIWLNRAHNIFVIATCSNQQAYNCSEFHVEKEHEHIGWTEPVFHPVFNENGTKALVRLPVKDGDNGHYMHVCEIYKGRVRPLTHGAFEIVQVLVWDEDNSFM
;
A
#
# COMPACT_ATOMS: atom_id res chain seq x y z
N GLU A 1 29.68 11.41 16.26
CA GLU A 1 29.53 9.97 16.58
C GLU A 1 28.34 9.41 15.79
N ARG A 2 28.39 8.13 15.42
CA ARG A 2 27.27 7.45 14.73
C ARG A 2 26.31 6.94 15.81
N LYS A 3 25.05 7.37 15.79
CA LYS A 3 24.01 6.86 16.68
C LYS A 3 23.11 5.89 15.93
N PRO A 4 22.78 4.71 16.50
CA PRO A 4 21.82 3.81 15.87
C PRO A 4 20.43 4.46 15.82
N LEU A 5 19.60 3.98 14.88
CA LEU A 5 18.20 4.37 14.82
C LEU A 5 17.42 3.50 15.81
N CYS A 6 16.90 4.11 16.88
CA CYS A 6 16.19 3.41 17.94
C CYS A 6 14.83 4.07 18.23
N PRO A 7 13.79 3.29 18.59
CA PRO A 7 12.52 3.82 19.12
C PRO A 7 12.66 4.69 20.36
N ASP A 8 13.61 4.36 21.24
CA ASP A 8 13.94 5.14 22.44
C ASP A 8 15.13 6.06 22.15
N GLU A 9 14.99 7.33 22.50
CA GLU A 9 15.99 8.37 22.21
C GLU A 9 17.29 8.21 22.99
N LEU A 10 17.21 7.54 24.15
CA LEU A 10 18.34 7.34 25.06
C LEU A 10 19.01 5.97 24.87
N ASP A 11 18.37 5.09 24.11
CA ASP A 11 18.86 3.75 23.89
C ASP A 11 19.90 3.74 22.76
N GLU A 12 21.07 3.21 23.09
CA GLU A 12 22.18 3.03 22.15
C GLU A 12 22.29 1.59 21.65
N GLU A 13 21.35 0.72 22.04
CA GLU A 13 21.17 -0.56 21.38
C GLU A 13 20.74 -0.34 19.93
N ALA A 14 21.13 -1.26 19.05
CA ALA A 14 20.72 -1.26 17.65
C ALA A 14 19.65 -2.34 17.45
N PRO A 15 18.38 -2.09 17.87
CA PRO A 15 17.34 -3.09 17.79
C PRO A 15 17.07 -3.48 16.34
N TYR A 16 16.50 -4.67 16.15
CA TYR A 16 16.02 -5.08 14.83
C TYR A 16 14.87 -4.16 14.40
N LEU A 17 15.04 -3.56 13.21
CA LEU A 17 14.02 -2.75 12.55
C LEU A 17 13.49 -3.54 11.36
N GLN A 18 12.17 -3.56 11.21
CA GLN A 18 11.52 -4.29 10.13
C GLN A 18 11.60 -3.54 8.80
N TYR A 19 11.57 -2.21 8.87
CA TYR A 19 11.71 -1.34 7.71
C TYR A 19 12.19 0.05 8.15
N ALA A 20 12.88 0.75 7.27
CA ALA A 20 13.22 2.15 7.43
C ALA A 20 13.26 2.83 6.05
N THR A 21 12.78 4.06 5.97
CA THR A 21 12.80 4.86 4.75
C THR A 21 13.08 6.31 5.06
N TRP A 22 13.78 6.96 4.14
CA TRP A 22 14.10 8.39 4.20
C TRP A 22 12.93 9.22 3.66
N SER A 23 12.78 10.43 4.17
CA SER A 23 12.01 11.46 3.47
C SER A 23 12.71 11.84 2.17
N HIS A 24 11.98 12.42 1.21
CA HIS A 24 12.51 12.78 -0.11
C HIS A 24 13.64 13.81 -0.03
N ASP A 25 13.63 14.67 0.99
CA ASP A 25 14.69 15.66 1.26
C ASP A 25 15.88 15.10 2.07
N GLY A 26 15.81 13.84 2.50
CA GLY A 26 16.81 13.19 3.33
C GLY A 26 16.93 13.74 4.76
N SER A 27 16.04 14.62 5.20
CA SER A 27 16.15 15.25 6.52
C SER A 27 15.50 14.45 7.66
N ALA A 28 14.57 13.56 7.32
CA ALA A 28 13.79 12.75 8.25
C ALA A 28 13.81 11.26 7.88
N ILE A 29 13.48 10.41 8.85
CA ILE A 29 13.36 8.96 8.68
C ILE A 29 12.06 8.47 9.30
N ALA A 30 11.32 7.61 8.60
CA ALA A 30 10.27 6.79 9.18
C ALA A 30 10.74 5.34 9.24
N PHE A 31 10.43 4.63 10.32
CA PHE A 31 10.87 3.25 10.52
C PHE A 31 9.86 2.44 11.31
N VAL A 32 9.92 1.12 11.18
CA VAL A 32 9.03 0.19 11.87
C VAL A 32 9.80 -0.69 12.83
N HIS A 33 9.30 -0.74 14.07
CA HIS A 33 9.79 -1.60 15.12
C HIS A 33 8.60 -2.21 15.86
N ASN A 34 8.62 -3.54 16.06
CA ASN A 34 7.54 -4.30 16.69
C ASN A 34 6.14 -3.98 16.10
N ASN A 35 6.06 -3.88 14.77
CA ASN A 35 4.86 -3.55 14.00
C ASN A 35 4.27 -2.17 14.29
N ASP A 36 5.03 -1.28 14.92
CA ASP A 36 4.66 0.13 15.08
C ASP A 36 5.57 1.05 14.28
N ILE A 37 4.97 2.12 13.76
CA ILE A 37 5.66 3.13 12.97
C ILE A 37 6.19 4.21 13.91
N TYR A 38 7.45 4.57 13.71
CA TYR A 38 8.16 5.64 14.37
C TYR A 38 8.66 6.65 13.32
N TYR A 39 8.75 7.91 13.71
CA TYR A 39 9.16 9.01 12.87
C TYR A 39 10.22 9.84 13.58
N LYS A 40 11.34 10.05 12.90
CA LYS A 40 12.44 10.90 13.32
C LYS A 40 12.46 12.15 12.44
N PRO A 41 11.94 13.30 12.88
CA PRO A 41 11.79 14.49 12.03
C PRO A 41 13.10 15.12 11.57
N LYS A 42 14.17 14.94 12.35
CA LYS A 42 15.52 15.41 12.04
C LYS A 42 16.54 14.36 12.47
N VAL A 43 17.30 13.84 11.51
CA VAL A 43 18.27 12.76 11.76
C VAL A 43 19.37 13.14 12.77
N GLU A 44 19.74 14.42 12.83
CA GLU A 44 20.76 14.93 13.76
C GLU A 44 20.25 15.13 15.19
N LYS A 45 18.93 15.13 15.41
CA LYS A 45 18.32 15.37 16.72
C LYS A 45 17.94 14.06 17.39
N SER A 46 17.82 14.06 18.72
CA SER A 46 17.43 12.85 19.45
C SER A 46 15.97 12.47 19.18
N LEU A 47 15.09 13.48 19.06
CA LEU A 47 13.64 13.33 18.97
C LEU A 47 13.18 12.17 18.08
N VAL A 48 12.41 11.24 18.67
CA VAL A 48 11.70 10.18 17.96
C VAL A 48 10.25 10.19 18.38
N CYS A 49 9.34 10.14 17.41
CA CYS A 49 7.91 10.21 17.63
C CYS A 49 7.26 8.90 17.19
N ARG A 50 6.51 8.26 18.09
CA ARG A 50 5.75 7.05 17.77
C ARG A 50 4.41 7.44 17.13
N ILE A 51 4.13 6.91 15.93
CA ILE A 51 2.90 7.19 15.16
C ILE A 51 1.80 6.18 15.52
N THR A 52 2.14 4.90 15.66
CA THR A 52 1.18 3.84 16.01
C THR A 52 1.55 3.16 17.32
N ASN A 53 0.56 2.66 18.06
CA ASN A 53 0.75 2.05 19.37
C ASN A 53 0.03 0.71 19.56
N ASN A 54 -0.45 0.11 18.47
CA ASN A 54 -1.24 -1.11 18.47
C ASN A 54 -0.55 -2.27 17.72
N GLY A 55 0.72 -2.10 17.36
CA GLY A 55 1.54 -3.13 16.72
C GLY A 55 1.57 -4.42 17.54
N HIS A 56 1.41 -5.55 16.85
CA HIS A 56 1.44 -6.87 17.47
C HIS A 56 2.07 -7.90 16.51
N PRO A 57 3.10 -8.68 16.92
CA PRO A 57 3.95 -9.49 16.04
C PRO A 57 3.25 -10.39 15.01
N GLN A 58 2.02 -10.83 15.30
CA GLN A 58 1.22 -11.66 14.38
C GLN A 58 -0.16 -11.08 14.03
N ARG A 59 -0.64 -10.04 14.72
CA ARG A 59 -2.06 -9.64 14.64
C ARG A 59 -2.29 -8.29 14.02
N MET A 60 -1.34 -7.37 14.20
CA MET A 60 -1.47 -6.01 13.73
C MET A 60 -0.13 -5.55 13.19
N PHE A 61 -0.10 -5.20 11.91
CA PHE A 61 1.07 -4.73 11.20
C PHE A 61 0.79 -3.32 10.72
N ASN A 62 1.68 -2.37 11.01
CA ASN A 62 1.56 -0.98 10.54
C ASN A 62 2.77 -0.63 9.69
N GLY A 63 2.55 -0.17 8.46
CA GLY A 63 3.59 0.32 7.57
C GLY A 63 4.51 -0.75 6.96
N VAL A 64 4.35 -2.01 7.38
CA VAL A 64 4.93 -3.20 6.76
C VAL A 64 3.79 -4.18 6.45
N PRO A 65 3.85 -4.88 5.31
CA PRO A 65 2.82 -5.83 4.93
C PRO A 65 2.83 -7.08 5.81
N ASP A 66 1.69 -7.75 5.89
CA ASP A 66 1.63 -9.12 6.36
C ASP A 66 2.01 -10.09 5.23
N TRP A 67 2.05 -11.41 5.52
CA TRP A 67 2.46 -12.40 4.53
C TRP A 67 1.66 -12.31 3.21
N LEU A 68 0.32 -12.21 3.29
CA LEU A 68 -0.51 -12.16 2.08
C LEU A 68 -0.21 -10.91 1.25
N TYR A 69 -0.10 -9.74 1.89
CA TYR A 69 0.17 -8.51 1.17
C TYR A 69 1.60 -8.43 0.64
N GLU A 70 2.57 -8.99 1.35
CA GLU A 70 3.96 -9.03 0.92
C GLU A 70 4.14 -9.91 -0.33
N THR A 71 3.48 -11.07 -0.38
CA THR A 71 3.72 -12.07 -1.44
C THR A 71 2.75 -11.95 -2.62
N GLU A 72 1.46 -11.74 -2.36
CA GLU A 72 0.43 -11.87 -3.40
C GLU A 72 -0.11 -10.52 -3.88
N ILE A 73 -0.35 -9.58 -2.97
CA ILE A 73 -1.09 -8.34 -3.29
C ILE A 73 -0.16 -7.18 -3.69
N LEU A 74 0.70 -6.71 -2.79
CA LEU A 74 1.56 -5.54 -3.05
C LEU A 74 2.92 -5.94 -3.62
N LYS A 75 3.39 -7.16 -3.36
CA LYS A 75 4.66 -7.69 -3.88
C LYS A 75 5.87 -6.81 -3.50
N THR A 76 5.82 -6.22 -2.31
CA THR A 76 6.85 -5.35 -1.75
C THR A 76 6.95 -5.57 -0.24
N SER A 77 8.07 -5.20 0.36
CA SER A 77 8.33 -5.33 1.80
C SER A 77 7.90 -4.11 2.62
N HIS A 78 7.27 -3.11 2.00
CA HIS A 78 6.88 -1.86 2.66
C HIS A 78 5.44 -1.46 2.33
N ALA A 79 4.80 -0.79 3.27
CA ALA A 79 3.44 -0.29 3.13
C ALA A 79 3.29 1.10 3.76
N MET A 80 4.33 1.93 3.64
CA MET A 80 4.32 3.34 4.05
C MET A 80 5.07 4.20 3.02
N TRP A 81 4.60 5.42 2.81
CA TRP A 81 5.12 6.36 1.82
C TRP A 81 5.06 7.78 2.37
N PHE A 82 6.14 8.55 2.20
CA PHE A 82 6.10 9.99 2.43
C PHE A 82 5.33 10.68 1.30
N SER A 83 4.67 11.80 1.60
CA SER A 83 4.19 12.71 0.55
C SER A 83 5.36 13.35 -0.19
N PRO A 84 5.16 13.82 -1.45
CA PRO A 84 6.22 14.49 -2.20
C PRO A 84 6.82 15.71 -1.47
N ASP A 85 6.02 16.42 -0.68
CA ASP A 85 6.43 17.58 0.14
C ASP A 85 6.97 17.19 1.54
N ASN A 86 6.96 15.91 1.90
CA ASN A 86 7.33 15.35 3.20
C ASN A 86 6.48 15.82 4.41
N TYR A 87 5.34 16.47 4.18
CA TYR A 87 4.46 16.89 5.27
C TYR A 87 3.50 15.81 5.76
N TYR A 88 3.33 14.74 4.99
CA TYR A 88 2.45 13.63 5.33
C TYR A 88 3.18 12.30 5.23
N LEU A 89 2.76 11.35 6.07
CA LEU A 89 3.07 9.94 5.90
C LEU A 89 1.78 9.19 5.66
N LEU A 90 1.72 8.47 4.55
CA LEU A 90 0.67 7.51 4.23
C LEU A 90 1.16 6.12 4.64
N TYR A 91 0.30 5.30 5.24
CA TYR A 91 0.61 3.91 5.54
C TYR A 91 -0.62 3.01 5.52
N LEU A 92 -0.39 1.72 5.33
CA LEU A 92 -1.42 0.69 5.51
C LEU A 92 -1.26 0.00 6.87
N SER A 93 -2.39 -0.39 7.43
CA SER A 93 -2.46 -1.26 8.60
C SER A 93 -3.18 -2.56 8.26
N PHE A 94 -2.62 -3.70 8.67
CA PHE A 94 -3.14 -5.03 8.39
C PHE A 94 -3.54 -5.72 9.69
N ASN A 95 -4.83 -6.00 9.84
CA ASN A 95 -5.37 -6.70 10.99
C ASN A 95 -5.62 -8.18 10.68
N ASN A 96 -4.78 -9.02 11.27
CA ASN A 96 -4.75 -10.46 11.06
C ASN A 96 -5.44 -11.24 12.18
N SER A 97 -6.16 -10.56 13.07
CA SER A 97 -6.76 -11.18 14.26
C SER A 97 -7.72 -12.32 13.93
N ARG A 98 -8.35 -12.28 12.74
CA ARG A 98 -9.28 -13.31 12.24
C ARG A 98 -8.63 -14.32 11.28
N VAL A 99 -7.41 -14.07 10.84
CA VAL A 99 -6.68 -14.93 9.88
C VAL A 99 -6.23 -16.20 10.61
N GLY A 100 -6.31 -17.35 9.94
CA GLY A 100 -5.84 -18.62 10.50
C GLY A 100 -4.32 -18.62 10.77
N GLU A 101 -3.86 -19.48 11.68
CA GLU A 101 -2.42 -19.72 11.88
C GLU A 101 -1.97 -20.95 11.09
N TYR A 102 -0.80 -20.84 10.48
CA TYR A 102 -0.04 -21.95 9.94
C TYR A 102 1.18 -22.20 10.82
N SER A 103 1.31 -23.42 11.32
CA SER A 103 2.41 -23.83 12.20
C SER A 103 3.31 -24.84 11.49
N TYR A 104 4.61 -24.72 11.70
CA TYR A 104 5.62 -25.61 11.11
C TYR A 104 6.74 -25.91 12.11
N ALA A 105 7.38 -27.06 11.95
CA ALA A 105 8.53 -27.46 12.75
C ALA A 105 9.79 -26.72 12.29
N TRP A 106 10.51 -26.12 13.24
CA TRP A 106 11.76 -25.39 13.04
C TRP A 106 12.91 -26.16 13.70
N TYR A 107 13.73 -26.77 12.86
CA TYR A 107 14.92 -27.49 13.28
C TYR A 107 16.12 -26.53 13.27
N ASN A 108 16.44 -25.97 14.44
CA ASN A 108 17.53 -24.99 14.55
C ASN A 108 18.90 -25.68 14.52
N SER A 109 19.45 -25.88 13.31
CA SER A 109 20.77 -26.50 13.12
C SER A 109 21.94 -25.73 13.74
N LYS A 110 21.75 -24.46 14.12
CA LYS A 110 22.78 -23.61 14.73
C LYS A 110 22.75 -23.62 16.25
N ASN A 111 21.67 -24.10 16.87
CA ASN A 111 21.57 -24.22 18.32
C ASN A 111 21.82 -25.69 18.71
N LEU A 112 23.08 -26.02 19.00
CA LEU A 112 23.49 -27.38 19.39
C LEU A 112 22.88 -27.83 20.73
N ASP A 113 22.39 -26.88 21.54
CA ASP A 113 21.70 -27.14 22.81
C ASP A 113 20.20 -27.40 22.63
N ALA A 114 19.65 -27.15 21.43
CA ALA A 114 18.24 -27.42 21.14
C ALA A 114 18.00 -28.92 20.96
N ILE A 115 17.65 -29.61 22.05
CA ILE A 115 17.37 -31.06 22.06
C ILE A 115 16.11 -31.42 21.26
N TYR A 116 15.15 -30.49 21.14
CA TYR A 116 13.88 -30.68 20.43
C TYR A 116 13.60 -29.57 19.41
N PRO A 117 12.91 -29.88 18.29
CA PRO A 117 12.46 -28.88 17.34
C PRO A 117 11.48 -27.89 17.97
N GLU A 118 11.56 -26.63 17.56
CA GLU A 118 10.59 -25.60 17.94
C GLU A 118 9.41 -25.61 16.98
N VAL A 119 8.20 -25.29 17.45
CA VAL A 119 7.07 -25.02 16.56
C VAL A 119 6.96 -23.51 16.38
N ARG A 120 7.08 -23.03 15.14
CA ARG A 120 6.83 -21.63 14.78
C ARG A 120 5.49 -21.51 14.10
N SER A 121 4.82 -20.38 14.27
CA SER A 121 3.57 -20.08 13.58
C SER A 121 3.58 -18.67 12.98
N PHE A 122 2.79 -18.50 11.92
CA PHE A 122 2.46 -17.20 11.36
C PHE A 122 1.03 -17.22 10.81
N ARG A 123 0.45 -16.03 10.62
CA ARG A 123 -0.91 -15.91 10.07
C ARG A 123 -0.90 -16.12 8.57
N TYR A 124 -1.68 -17.09 8.10
CA TYR A 124 -1.77 -17.48 6.69
C TYR A 124 -3.23 -17.75 6.32
N PRO A 125 -3.83 -16.95 5.42
CA PRO A 125 -5.17 -17.22 4.93
C PRO A 125 -5.13 -18.36 3.92
N ARG A 126 -5.82 -19.47 4.23
CA ARG A 126 -6.09 -20.53 3.26
C ARG A 126 -7.27 -20.15 2.38
N VAL A 127 -7.44 -20.90 1.29
CA VAL A 127 -8.59 -20.80 0.39
C VAL A 127 -9.90 -20.78 1.19
N GLU A 128 -10.79 -19.85 0.88
CA GLU A 128 -12.08 -19.61 1.56
C GLU A 128 -12.03 -19.29 3.07
N THR A 129 -10.86 -18.94 3.63
CA THR A 129 -10.75 -18.50 5.04
C THR A 129 -10.70 -16.97 5.17
N ALA A 130 -10.73 -16.44 6.40
CA ALA A 130 -10.72 -15.00 6.60
C ALA A 130 -9.37 -14.38 6.20
N ASN A 131 -9.44 -13.30 5.42
CA ASN A 131 -8.31 -12.49 5.02
C ASN A 131 -7.97 -11.39 6.04
N PRO A 132 -6.74 -10.85 5.97
CA PRO A 132 -6.39 -9.65 6.71
C PRO A 132 -7.31 -8.47 6.35
N ILE A 133 -7.79 -7.75 7.36
CA ILE A 133 -8.54 -6.50 7.14
C ILE A 133 -7.51 -5.38 6.98
N VAL A 134 -7.48 -4.76 5.79
CA VAL A 134 -6.59 -3.64 5.49
C VAL A 134 -7.29 -2.30 5.72
N LYS A 135 -6.54 -1.32 6.22
CA LYS A 135 -6.97 0.08 6.28
C LYS A 135 -5.83 1.00 5.85
N ALA A 136 -6.17 2.09 5.17
CA ALA A 136 -5.23 3.13 4.78
C ALA A 136 -5.33 4.32 5.74
N TRP A 137 -4.18 4.86 6.11
CA TRP A 137 -4.05 5.93 7.08
C TRP A 137 -3.11 7.01 6.57
N ILE A 138 -3.44 8.25 6.86
CA ILE A 138 -2.57 9.40 6.60
C ILE A 138 -2.33 10.17 7.89
N VAL A 139 -1.09 10.58 8.15
CA VAL A 139 -0.72 11.39 9.31
C VAL A 139 0.04 12.62 8.86
N ASN A 140 -0.30 13.77 9.44
CA ASN A 140 0.42 15.01 9.23
C ASN A 140 1.65 15.06 10.15
N LEU A 141 2.83 15.25 9.57
CA LEU A 141 4.13 15.23 10.22
C LEU A 141 4.64 16.62 10.64
N THR A 142 3.96 17.70 10.23
CA THR A 142 4.38 19.10 10.47
C THR A 142 4.55 19.42 11.95
N THR A 143 3.74 18.81 12.81
CA THR A 143 3.80 19.02 14.26
C THR A 143 4.09 17.69 14.98
N PRO A 144 5.37 17.33 15.19
CA PRO A 144 5.75 16.03 15.74
C PRO A 144 5.16 15.70 17.12
N LYS A 145 4.74 16.71 17.90
CA LYS A 145 4.05 16.50 19.19
C LYS A 145 2.60 16.04 19.05
N TYR A 146 2.00 16.20 17.88
CA TYR A 146 0.58 15.98 17.61
C TYR A 146 0.39 15.14 16.34
N LEU A 147 0.92 13.91 16.36
CA LEU A 147 0.76 12.96 15.28
C LEU A 147 -0.55 12.20 15.47
N PHE A 148 -1.58 12.60 14.71
CA PHE A 148 -2.89 11.96 14.73
C PHE A 148 -3.18 11.33 13.37
N PRO A 149 -3.02 10.00 13.24
CA PRO A 149 -3.39 9.30 12.01
C PRO A 149 -4.89 9.40 11.74
N PHE A 150 -5.23 9.60 10.47
CA PHE A 150 -6.60 9.67 9.96
C PHE A 150 -6.84 8.53 8.97
N GLU A 151 -7.94 7.78 9.15
CA GLU A 151 -8.32 6.69 8.25
C GLU A 151 -8.92 7.24 6.95
N LEU A 152 -8.38 6.82 5.80
CA LEU A 152 -9.01 7.12 4.51
C LEU A 152 -10.32 6.34 4.41
N LYS A 153 -11.45 7.03 4.22
CA LYS A 153 -12.77 6.37 4.23
C LYS A 153 -13.17 5.96 2.82
N PRO A 154 -13.26 4.65 2.54
CA PRO A 154 -13.62 4.19 1.20
C PRO A 154 -15.08 4.54 0.87
N THR A 155 -15.39 4.48 -0.42
CA THR A 155 -16.75 4.70 -0.94
C THR A 155 -17.67 3.53 -0.58
N ASN A 156 -18.99 3.73 -0.63
CA ASN A 156 -19.98 2.68 -0.34
C ASN A 156 -19.92 1.46 -1.28
N ARG A 157 -19.26 1.56 -2.45
CA ARG A 157 -19.00 0.43 -3.35
C ARG A 157 -17.90 -0.51 -2.90
N VAL A 158 -17.04 -0.09 -1.97
CA VAL A 158 -15.92 -0.91 -1.49
C VAL A 158 -16.42 -1.81 -0.37
N GLU A 159 -16.30 -3.11 -0.58
CA GLU A 159 -16.67 -4.11 0.42
C GLU A 159 -15.63 -4.17 1.55
N PRO A 160 -16.02 -4.46 2.80
CA PRO A 160 -15.08 -4.46 3.94
C PRO A 160 -13.91 -5.46 3.83
N ASP A 161 -14.03 -6.50 3.03
CA ASP A 161 -13.01 -7.53 2.78
C ASP A 161 -12.25 -7.32 1.46
N SER A 162 -12.41 -6.14 0.85
CA SER A 162 -11.62 -5.73 -0.32
C SER A 162 -10.14 -5.57 0.01
N TYR A 163 -9.30 -5.82 -0.98
CA TYR A 163 -7.87 -5.57 -0.90
C TYR A 163 -7.53 -4.15 -1.34
N ILE A 164 -6.44 -3.59 -0.82
CA ILE A 164 -5.80 -2.40 -1.41
C ILE A 164 -4.63 -2.87 -2.26
N THR A 165 -4.79 -2.84 -3.59
CA THR A 165 -3.75 -3.32 -4.52
C THR A 165 -2.75 -2.24 -4.89
N SER A 166 -3.15 -0.98 -4.79
CA SER A 166 -2.32 0.17 -5.14
C SER A 166 -2.75 1.38 -4.32
N ILE A 167 -1.76 2.12 -3.83
CA ILE A 167 -1.99 3.38 -3.14
C ILE A 167 -0.81 4.32 -3.36
N GLN A 168 -1.09 5.60 -3.63
CA GLN A 168 -0.05 6.60 -3.85
C GLN A 168 -0.56 8.03 -3.60
N PHE A 169 0.35 8.94 -3.33
CA PHE A 169 0.04 10.36 -3.35
C PHE A 169 -0.24 10.86 -4.76
N HIS A 170 -1.12 11.85 -4.83
CA HIS A 170 -1.42 12.64 -6.01
C HIS A 170 -1.30 14.11 -5.66
N GLY A 171 -0.31 14.78 -6.23
CA GLY A 171 0.13 16.08 -5.73
C GLY A 171 0.62 15.99 -4.28
N GLU A 172 0.40 17.04 -3.50
CA GLU A 172 0.96 17.16 -2.14
C GLU A 172 0.13 16.40 -1.07
N ASN A 173 -1.20 16.41 -1.17
CA ASN A 173 -2.08 15.96 -0.09
C ASN A 173 -3.28 15.09 -0.52
N ASN A 174 -3.45 14.82 -1.81
CA ASN A 174 -4.47 13.88 -2.26
C ASN A 174 -3.85 12.48 -2.34
N VAL A 175 -4.69 11.46 -2.16
CA VAL A 175 -4.26 10.06 -2.20
C VAL A 175 -5.17 9.32 -3.17
N ASN A 176 -4.56 8.60 -4.09
CA ASN A 176 -5.27 7.68 -4.98
C ASN A 176 -5.10 6.27 -4.46
N VAL A 177 -6.20 5.52 -4.40
CA VAL A 177 -6.25 4.17 -3.87
C VAL A 177 -7.04 3.30 -4.85
N ILE A 178 -6.56 2.08 -5.09
CA ILE A 178 -7.32 1.03 -5.76
C ILE A 178 -7.78 0.01 -4.74
N TRP A 179 -9.09 -0.19 -4.64
CA TRP A 179 -9.69 -1.32 -3.94
C TRP A 179 -10.10 -2.40 -4.92
N LEU A 180 -9.69 -3.63 -4.67
CA LEU A 180 -10.09 -4.83 -5.42
C LEU A 180 -10.97 -5.68 -4.52
N ASN A 181 -12.18 -6.04 -4.97
CA ASN A 181 -13.05 -6.89 -4.16
C ASN A 181 -12.47 -8.30 -3.99
N ARG A 182 -12.99 -9.05 -3.02
CA ARG A 182 -12.43 -10.36 -2.67
C ARG A 182 -12.45 -11.38 -3.80
N ALA A 183 -13.46 -11.33 -4.68
CA ALA A 183 -13.58 -12.19 -5.86
C ALA A 183 -12.69 -11.76 -7.04
N HIS A 184 -11.97 -10.65 -6.90
CA HIS A 184 -11.09 -10.05 -7.92
C HIS A 184 -11.79 -9.67 -9.23
N ASN A 185 -13.11 -9.49 -9.25
CA ASN A 185 -13.87 -9.19 -10.46
C ASN A 185 -14.39 -7.74 -10.54
N ILE A 186 -14.15 -6.94 -9.50
CA ILE A 186 -14.47 -5.51 -9.48
C ILE A 186 -13.34 -4.77 -8.77
N PHE A 187 -12.81 -3.72 -9.40
CA PHE A 187 -11.97 -2.76 -8.70
C PHE A 187 -12.49 -1.33 -8.80
N VAL A 188 -12.23 -0.56 -7.76
CA VAL A 188 -12.60 0.84 -7.61
C VAL A 188 -11.33 1.66 -7.48
N ILE A 189 -11.11 2.57 -8.43
CA ILE A 189 -10.13 3.64 -8.30
C ILE A 189 -10.83 4.81 -7.60
N ALA A 190 -10.30 5.25 -6.47
CA ALA A 190 -10.85 6.38 -5.75
C ALA A 190 -9.77 7.38 -5.33
N THR A 191 -10.18 8.63 -5.22
CA THR A 191 -9.33 9.75 -4.79
C THR A 191 -9.83 10.26 -3.45
N CYS A 192 -8.95 10.35 -2.47
CA CYS A 192 -9.20 10.83 -1.12
C CYS A 192 -8.47 12.15 -0.93
N SER A 193 -9.19 13.20 -0.51
CA SER A 193 -8.62 14.55 -0.36
C SER A 193 -8.85 15.12 1.04
N ASN A 194 -7.95 15.97 1.50
CA ASN A 194 -8.09 16.66 2.78
C ASN A 194 -9.34 17.57 2.81
N GLN A 195 -9.77 18.13 1.66
CA GLN A 195 -10.95 18.99 1.55
C GLN A 195 -12.24 18.31 2.04
N GLN A 196 -12.32 16.98 1.91
CA GLN A 196 -13.46 16.18 2.36
C GLN A 196 -13.13 15.36 3.61
N ALA A 197 -12.16 15.81 4.41
CA ALA A 197 -11.65 15.07 5.55
C ALA A 197 -11.31 13.61 5.18
N TYR A 198 -10.62 13.43 4.04
CA TYR A 198 -10.24 12.15 3.46
C TYR A 198 -11.37 11.12 3.30
N ASN A 199 -12.61 11.59 3.12
CA ASN A 199 -13.65 10.78 2.50
C ASN A 199 -13.29 10.62 1.02
N CYS A 200 -13.18 9.37 0.56
CA CYS A 200 -12.79 9.08 -0.80
C CYS A 200 -13.97 9.22 -1.75
N SER A 201 -13.68 9.67 -2.97
CA SER A 201 -14.63 9.81 -4.07
C SER A 201 -14.26 8.87 -5.21
N GLU A 202 -15.26 8.25 -5.84
CA GLU A 202 -15.05 7.33 -6.96
C GLU A 202 -14.47 8.09 -8.17
N PHE A 203 -13.34 7.61 -8.67
CA PHE A 203 -12.74 8.10 -9.91
C PHE A 203 -13.14 7.20 -11.10
N HIS A 204 -13.02 5.88 -10.91
CA HIS A 204 -13.42 4.87 -11.89
C HIS A 204 -13.82 3.57 -11.21
N VAL A 205 -14.73 2.83 -11.83
CA VAL A 205 -15.08 1.47 -11.41
C VAL A 205 -14.99 0.57 -12.62
N GLU A 206 -14.11 -0.42 -12.54
CA GLU A 206 -13.98 -1.46 -13.54
C GLU A 206 -14.66 -2.72 -13.04
N LYS A 207 -15.40 -3.38 -13.93
CA LYS A 207 -16.05 -4.66 -13.64
C LYS A 207 -15.65 -5.64 -14.72
N GLU A 208 -15.43 -6.87 -14.31
CA GLU A 208 -15.37 -7.97 -15.25
C GLU A 208 -16.78 -8.16 -15.87
N HIS A 209 -16.83 -8.14 -17.21
CA HIS A 209 -18.09 -8.05 -17.96
C HIS A 209 -18.58 -9.40 -18.53
N GLU A 210 -17.70 -10.40 -18.63
CA GLU A 210 -17.97 -11.63 -19.39
C GLU A 210 -18.13 -12.87 -18.50
N HIS A 211 -17.96 -12.76 -17.17
CA HIS A 211 -17.96 -13.85 -16.19
C HIS A 211 -16.98 -15.00 -16.49
N ILE A 212 -15.93 -14.71 -17.25
CA ILE A 212 -14.93 -15.69 -17.69
C ILE A 212 -13.55 -15.46 -17.06
N GLY A 213 -13.37 -14.39 -16.28
CA GLY A 213 -12.07 -14.08 -15.70
C GLY A 213 -12.11 -13.23 -14.43
N TRP A 214 -11.00 -12.51 -14.22
CA TRP A 214 -10.80 -11.57 -13.13
C TRP A 214 -10.29 -10.24 -13.70
N THR A 215 -10.43 -9.19 -12.90
CA THR A 215 -9.81 -7.90 -13.17
C THR A 215 -8.35 -7.88 -12.71
N GLU A 216 -7.53 -7.08 -13.38
CA GLU A 216 -6.08 -7.04 -13.14
C GLU A 216 -5.57 -5.61 -12.89
N PRO A 217 -5.75 -5.05 -11.68
CA PRO A 217 -5.21 -3.74 -11.32
C PRO A 217 -3.72 -3.85 -10.94
N VAL A 218 -2.88 -4.34 -11.86
CA VAL A 218 -1.48 -4.72 -11.59
C VAL A 218 -0.55 -3.51 -11.46
N PHE A 219 -1.02 -2.29 -11.73
CA PHE A 219 -0.19 -1.09 -11.73
C PHE A 219 -0.89 0.14 -11.13
N HIS A 220 -0.06 1.02 -10.57
CA HIS A 220 -0.49 2.35 -10.15
C HIS A 220 -1.02 3.13 -11.36
N PRO A 221 -2.23 3.70 -11.31
CA PRO A 221 -2.70 4.60 -12.35
C PRO A 221 -1.79 5.82 -12.42
N VAL A 222 -1.48 6.29 -13.61
CA VAL A 222 -0.69 7.51 -13.79
C VAL A 222 -1.66 8.67 -13.97
N PHE A 223 -1.83 9.47 -12.92
CA PHE A 223 -2.70 10.64 -12.96
C PHE A 223 -1.98 11.83 -13.58
N ASN A 224 -2.72 12.68 -14.29
CA ASN A 224 -2.18 13.98 -14.70
C ASN A 224 -2.08 14.93 -13.51
N GLU A 225 -1.31 16.01 -13.61
CA GLU A 225 -1.03 16.93 -12.50
C GLU A 225 -2.30 17.38 -11.75
N ASN A 226 -3.36 17.72 -12.49
CA ASN A 226 -4.62 18.19 -11.93
C ASN A 226 -5.52 17.06 -11.35
N GLY A 227 -5.16 15.79 -11.52
CA GLY A 227 -5.91 14.63 -11.01
C GLY A 227 -7.25 14.41 -11.72
N THR A 228 -7.44 15.02 -12.89
CA THR A 228 -8.70 14.96 -13.65
C THR A 228 -8.73 13.85 -14.67
N LYS A 229 -7.54 13.39 -15.08
CA LYS A 229 -7.33 12.27 -15.98
C LYS A 229 -6.40 11.25 -15.34
N ALA A 230 -6.58 9.99 -15.70
CA ALA A 230 -5.63 8.93 -15.35
C ALA A 230 -5.39 8.02 -16.54
N LEU A 231 -4.16 7.57 -16.69
CA LEU A 231 -3.80 6.45 -17.54
C LEU A 231 -3.85 5.17 -16.73
N VAL A 232 -4.57 4.19 -17.23
CA VAL A 232 -4.72 2.87 -16.63
C VAL A 232 -4.55 1.80 -17.68
N ARG A 233 -4.15 0.61 -17.26
CA ARG A 233 -4.15 -0.56 -18.12
C ARG A 233 -5.51 -1.26 -18.02
N LEU A 234 -6.25 -1.34 -19.12
CA LEU A 234 -7.56 -1.99 -19.18
C LEU A 234 -7.65 -2.93 -20.39
N PRO A 235 -8.49 -3.98 -20.32
CA PRO A 235 -8.72 -4.86 -21.45
C PRO A 235 -9.47 -4.12 -22.56
N VAL A 236 -8.93 -4.14 -23.79
CA VAL A 236 -9.54 -3.57 -24.99
C VAL A 236 -9.75 -4.68 -26.01
N LYS A 237 -10.97 -4.75 -26.56
CA LYS A 237 -11.35 -5.76 -27.56
C LYS A 237 -10.71 -5.47 -28.92
N ASP A 238 -10.04 -6.47 -29.49
CA ASP A 238 -9.46 -6.44 -30.84
C ASP A 238 -10.18 -7.44 -31.76
N GLY A 239 -11.42 -7.11 -32.16
CA GLY A 239 -12.22 -7.96 -33.05
C GLY A 239 -12.40 -9.39 -32.52
N ASP A 240 -12.06 -10.38 -33.35
CA ASP A 240 -12.11 -11.81 -33.01
C ASP A 240 -10.86 -12.29 -32.26
N ASN A 241 -9.80 -11.48 -32.16
CA ASN A 241 -8.57 -11.83 -31.47
C ASN A 241 -8.71 -11.81 -29.94
N GLY A 242 -9.83 -11.32 -29.40
CA GLY A 242 -10.12 -11.27 -27.97
C GLY A 242 -9.83 -9.90 -27.35
N HIS A 243 -9.55 -9.90 -26.04
CA HIS A 243 -9.21 -8.71 -25.26
C HIS A 243 -7.72 -8.69 -24.93
N TYR A 244 -7.09 -7.53 -25.09
CA TYR A 244 -5.67 -7.32 -24.76
C TYR A 244 -5.53 -6.14 -23.81
N MET A 245 -4.58 -6.21 -22.89
CA MET A 245 -4.33 -5.12 -21.95
C MET A 245 -3.65 -3.93 -22.63
N HIS A 246 -4.37 -2.81 -22.73
CA HIS A 246 -3.91 -1.59 -23.40
C HIS A 246 -3.98 -0.39 -22.46
N VAL A 247 -3.30 0.70 -22.83
CA VAL A 247 -3.40 1.95 -22.08
C VAL A 247 -4.69 2.66 -22.45
N CYS A 248 -5.48 2.99 -21.43
CA CYS A 248 -6.70 3.75 -21.53
C CYS A 248 -6.58 5.04 -20.72
N GLU A 249 -6.99 6.15 -21.32
CA GLU A 249 -7.21 7.41 -20.63
C GLU A 249 -8.62 7.40 -20.04
N ILE A 250 -8.72 7.69 -18.75
CA ILE A 250 -9.99 7.94 -18.08
C ILE A 250 -10.14 9.44 -17.89
N TYR A 251 -11.24 10.00 -18.38
CA TYR A 251 -11.59 11.41 -18.19
C TYR A 251 -13.10 11.58 -18.05
N LYS A 252 -13.54 12.21 -16.95
CA LYS A 252 -14.97 12.46 -16.66
C LYS A 252 -15.84 11.21 -16.80
N GLY A 253 -15.36 10.07 -16.28
CA GLY A 253 -16.05 8.78 -16.32
C GLY A 253 -16.11 8.11 -17.69
N ARG A 254 -15.39 8.64 -18.70
CA ARG A 254 -15.24 8.01 -20.01
C ARG A 254 -13.87 7.36 -20.11
N VAL A 255 -13.84 6.14 -20.62
CA VAL A 255 -12.63 5.40 -20.92
C VAL A 255 -12.33 5.52 -22.41
N ARG A 256 -11.13 5.98 -22.77
CA ARG A 256 -10.65 6.09 -24.14
C ARG A 256 -9.36 5.27 -24.31
N PRO A 257 -9.37 4.17 -25.09
CA PRO A 257 -8.15 3.47 -25.47
C PRO A 257 -7.20 4.40 -26.23
N LEU A 258 -5.94 4.43 -25.82
CA LEU A 258 -4.86 5.15 -26.49
C LEU A 258 -4.01 4.21 -27.37
N THR A 259 -3.94 2.93 -27.00
CA THR A 259 -3.32 1.87 -27.77
C THR A 259 -4.35 0.79 -28.12
N HIS A 260 -4.10 0.02 -29.19
CA HIS A 260 -4.96 -1.08 -29.64
C HIS A 260 -4.17 -2.09 -30.46
N GLY A 261 -4.69 -3.32 -30.58
CA GLY A 261 -4.14 -4.41 -31.39
C GLY A 261 -3.89 -5.68 -30.59
N ALA A 262 -3.53 -6.76 -31.29
CA ALA A 262 -3.24 -8.08 -30.71
C ALA A 262 -1.85 -8.16 -30.03
N PHE A 263 -1.60 -7.26 -29.08
CA PHE A 263 -0.43 -7.23 -28.21
C PHE A 263 -0.80 -6.55 -26.89
N GLU A 264 0.02 -6.71 -25.85
CA GLU A 264 -0.24 -6.12 -24.54
C GLU A 264 0.80 -5.07 -24.18
N ILE A 265 0.33 -4.00 -23.52
CA ILE A 265 1.20 -3.03 -22.87
C ILE A 265 1.54 -3.55 -21.48
N VAL A 266 2.83 -3.74 -21.22
CA VAL A 266 3.29 -4.28 -19.94
C VAL A 266 3.18 -3.23 -18.84
N GLN A 267 3.62 -1.99 -19.08
CA GLN A 267 3.68 -0.93 -18.06
C GLN A 267 3.67 0.47 -18.69
N VAL A 268 3.05 1.43 -18.01
CA VAL A 268 3.22 2.88 -18.27
C VAL A 268 4.31 3.41 -17.34
N LEU A 269 5.36 4.02 -17.89
CA LEU A 269 6.50 4.48 -17.09
C LEU A 269 6.30 5.91 -16.58
N VAL A 270 5.97 6.83 -17.48
CA VAL A 270 5.82 8.26 -17.22
C VAL A 270 4.70 8.80 -18.10
N TRP A 271 4.07 9.89 -17.69
CA TRP A 271 3.18 10.66 -18.55
C TRP A 271 3.63 12.11 -18.60
N ASP A 272 4.04 12.56 -19.77
CA ASP A 272 4.33 13.96 -20.07
C ASP A 272 3.13 14.54 -20.84
N GLU A 273 2.26 15.27 -20.14
CA GLU A 273 1.06 15.87 -20.74
C GLU A 273 1.42 16.99 -21.72
N ASP A 274 2.46 17.77 -21.44
CA ASP A 274 2.87 18.93 -22.25
C ASP A 274 3.38 18.51 -23.63
N ASN A 275 4.17 17.44 -23.68
CA ASN A 275 4.74 16.92 -24.93
C ASN A 275 3.94 15.75 -25.52
N SER A 276 2.85 15.32 -24.86
CA SER A 276 2.04 14.17 -25.26
C SER A 276 2.85 12.86 -25.39
N PHE A 277 3.82 12.65 -24.49
CA PHE A 277 4.61 11.42 -24.43
C PHE A 277 4.16 10.50 -23.30
N MET A 278 4.31 9.20 -23.54
CA MET A 278 4.00 8.10 -22.63
C MET A 278 5.05 7.00 -22.74
#